data_AF-A0A0Q4C681-F1
#
_entry.id   AF-A0A0Q4C681-F1
#
_cell.length_a   1.000
_cell.length_b   1.000
_cell.length_c   1.000
_cell.angle_alpha   90.00
_cell.angle_beta   90.00
_cell.angle_gamma   90.00
#
_symmetry.space_group_name_H-M   'P 1'
#
loop_
_entity.id
_entity.type
_entity.pdbx_description
1 polymer ?
#
loop_
_entity_poly.entity_id
_entity_poly.type
_entity_poly.pdbx_seq_one_letter_code
_entity_poly.pdbx_strand_id
1 'polypeptide(L)'
;MSFAFDQKKNTPAGMATTRALQSNAAAVLAAARAGESPVRVIAPDIEHHLGSQQVNALVGRMIREWLGPNFRLMGRKKWPRERGTESGAIYRQVA
;
A
#
# COMPACT_ATOMS: atom_id res chain seq x y z
N MET A 1 -16.86 -5.74 11.04
CA MET A 1 -15.79 -6.68 10.60
C MET A 1 -14.39 -6.05 10.70
N SER A 2 -13.84 -5.82 11.89
CA SER A 2 -12.45 -5.31 12.06
C SER A 2 -11.45 -6.34 12.62
N PHE A 3 -11.93 -7.33 13.39
CA PHE A 3 -11.08 -8.28 14.12
C PHE A 3 -10.08 -9.06 13.22
N ALA A 4 -10.54 -9.52 12.06
CA ALA A 4 -9.71 -10.29 11.13
C ALA A 4 -8.62 -9.44 10.45
N PHE A 5 -8.76 -8.11 10.39
CA PHE A 5 -7.75 -7.25 9.80
C PHE A 5 -6.70 -6.83 10.84
N ASP A 6 -7.13 -6.54 12.07
CA ASP A 6 -6.19 -6.22 13.16
C ASP A 6 -5.27 -7.42 13.45
N GLN A 7 -5.77 -8.66 13.36
CA GLN A 7 -4.92 -9.86 13.39
C GLN A 7 -3.94 -9.93 12.21
N LYS A 8 -4.37 -9.53 11.01
CA LYS A 8 -3.52 -9.59 9.80
C LYS A 8 -2.37 -8.58 9.81
N LYS A 9 -2.50 -7.45 10.51
CA LYS A 9 -1.40 -6.48 10.67
C LYS A 9 -0.17 -7.09 11.36
N ASN A 10 -0.38 -8.07 12.22
CA ASN A 10 0.68 -8.73 12.99
C ASN A 10 1.30 -9.93 12.26
N THR A 11 0.84 -10.26 11.05
CA THR A 11 1.49 -11.26 10.20
C THR A 11 2.83 -10.73 9.69
N PRO A 12 3.76 -11.61 9.25
CA PRO A 12 5.03 -11.17 8.64
C PRO A 12 4.84 -10.13 7.53
N ALA A 13 3.84 -10.32 6.67
CA ALA A 13 3.52 -9.37 5.61
C ALA A 13 3.03 -8.01 6.14
N GLY A 14 2.20 -8.01 7.19
CA GLY A 14 1.72 -6.77 7.81
C GLY A 14 2.83 -6.00 8.53
N MET A 15 3.70 -6.70 9.25
CA MET A 15 4.87 -6.09 9.91
C MET A 15 5.85 -5.51 8.89
N ALA A 16 6.16 -6.27 7.82
CA ALA A 16 7.01 -5.80 6.73
C ALA A 16 6.43 -4.54 6.05
N THR A 17 5.12 -4.54 5.79
CA THR A 17 4.41 -3.38 5.21
C THR A 17 4.50 -2.15 6.12
N THR A 18 4.30 -2.32 7.43
CA THR A 18 4.38 -1.22 8.40
C THR A 18 5.79 -0.62 8.41
N ARG A 19 6.82 -1.48 8.46
CA ARG A 19 8.23 -1.05 8.44
C ARG A 19 8.59 -0.32 7.14
N ALA A 20 8.11 -0.83 6.00
CA ALA A 20 8.35 -0.20 4.70
C ALA A 20 7.67 1.17 4.58
N LEU A 21 6.44 1.31 5.10
CA LEU A 21 5.74 2.60 5.16
C LEU A 21 6.49 3.63 6.01
N GLN A 22 7.01 3.21 7.17
CA GLN A 22 7.79 4.09 8.05
C GLN A 22 9.12 4.50 7.40
N SER A 23 9.84 3.53 6.81
CA SER A 23 11.15 3.77 6.19
C SER A 23 11.06 4.67 4.95
N ASN A 24 9.94 4.62 4.23
CA ASN A 24 9.71 5.38 3.01
C ASN A 24 8.65 6.48 3.16
N ALA A 25 8.38 6.94 4.38
CA ALA A 25 7.22 7.80 4.68
C ALA A 25 7.12 9.04 3.77
N ALA A 26 8.23 9.75 3.56
CA ALA A 26 8.28 10.93 2.71
C ALA A 26 7.96 10.61 1.24
N ALA A 27 8.53 9.52 0.71
CA ALA A 27 8.32 9.09 -0.67
C ALA A 27 6.88 8.57 -0.90
N VAL A 28 6.31 7.86 0.08
CA VAL A 28 4.91 7.40 0.06
C VAL A 28 3.95 8.59 0.00
N LEU A 29 4.19 9.62 0.82
CA LEU A 29 3.38 10.85 0.81
C LEU A 29 3.54 11.63 -0.50
N ALA A 30 4.76 11.76 -1.00
CA ALA A 30 5.03 12.42 -2.27
C ALA A 30 4.31 11.70 -3.44
N ALA A 31 4.39 10.37 -3.49
CA ALA A 31 3.67 9.57 -4.47
C ALA A 31 2.16 9.76 -4.38
N ALA A 32 1.59 9.73 -3.17
CA ALA A 32 0.16 9.94 -2.96
C ALA A 32 -0.29 11.34 -3.40
N ARG A 33 0.53 12.38 -3.20
CA ARG A 33 0.24 13.75 -3.65
C ARG A 33 0.36 13.91 -5.17
N ALA A 34 1.30 13.21 -5.78
CA ALA A 34 1.52 13.22 -7.23
C ALA A 34 0.48 12.40 -8.02
N GLY A 35 -0.47 11.73 -7.34
CA GLY A 35 -1.42 10.83 -8.01
C GLY A 35 -0.76 9.54 -8.49
N GLU A 36 0.34 9.13 -7.86
CA GLU A 36 0.95 7.82 -8.07
C GLU A 36 0.47 6.80 -7.03
N SER A 37 0.75 5.52 -7.28
CA SER A 37 0.37 4.47 -6.34
C SER A 37 1.42 4.34 -5.23
N PRO A 38 1.07 4.54 -3.95
CA PRO A 38 2.05 4.46 -2.87
C PRO A 38 2.56 3.04 -2.62
N VAL A 39 1.80 2.01 -3.03
CA VAL A 39 2.27 0.61 -3.04
C VAL A 39 3.57 0.49 -3.83
N ARG A 40 3.71 1.20 -4.95
CA ARG A 40 4.89 1.10 -5.82
C ARG A 40 6.17 1.50 -5.09
N VAL A 41 6.09 2.45 -4.17
CA VAL A 41 7.24 2.93 -3.38
C VAL A 41 7.75 1.83 -2.45
N ILE A 42 6.83 1.12 -1.78
CA ILE A 42 7.19 0.10 -0.80
C ILE A 42 7.27 -1.31 -1.39
N ALA A 43 6.82 -1.51 -2.64
CA ALA A 43 6.76 -2.82 -3.29
C ALA A 43 8.11 -3.57 -3.30
N PRO A 44 9.28 -2.92 -3.50
CA PRO A 44 10.57 -3.59 -3.39
C PRO A 44 10.83 -4.20 -1.99
N ASP A 45 10.41 -3.52 -0.92
CA ASP A 45 10.64 -3.97 0.46
C ASP A 45 9.73 -5.13 0.87
N ILE A 46 8.59 -5.29 0.19
CA ILE A 46 7.59 -6.32 0.51
C ILE A 46 7.37 -7.31 -0.63
N GLU A 47 8.24 -7.32 -1.63
CA GLU A 47 8.10 -8.10 -2.87
C GLU A 47 7.77 -9.57 -2.61
N HIS A 48 8.49 -10.19 -1.66
CA HIS A 48 8.33 -11.60 -1.29
C HIS A 48 6.98 -11.92 -0.63
N HIS A 49 6.23 -10.91 -0.18
CA HIS A 49 4.90 -11.08 0.41
C HIS A 49 3.78 -10.82 -0.61
N LEU A 50 4.08 -10.11 -1.69
CA LEU A 50 3.11 -9.78 -2.74
C LEU A 50 2.83 -10.99 -3.63
N GLY A 51 1.66 -10.98 -4.28
CA GLY A 51 1.28 -12.01 -5.27
C GLY A 51 0.05 -12.83 -4.90
N SER A 52 -0.40 -12.77 -3.64
CA SER A 52 -1.73 -13.27 -3.28
C SER A 52 -2.75 -12.12 -3.21
N GLN A 53 -3.98 -12.39 -3.65
CA GLN A 53 -5.07 -11.40 -3.59
C GLN A 53 -5.31 -10.91 -2.15
N GLN A 54 -5.17 -11.80 -1.16
CA GLN A 54 -5.39 -11.49 0.25
C GLN A 54 -4.32 -10.55 0.81
N VAL A 55 -3.04 -10.78 0.48
CA VAL A 55 -1.95 -9.89 0.93
C VAL A 55 -2.03 -8.55 0.22
N ASN A 56 -2.29 -8.53 -1.09
CA ASN A 56 -2.44 -7.28 -1.83
C ASN A 56 -3.58 -6.41 -1.27
N ALA A 57 -4.69 -7.03 -0.84
CA ALA A 57 -5.80 -6.34 -0.18
C ALA A 57 -5.42 -5.82 1.22
N LEU A 58 -4.67 -6.60 2.00
CA LEU A 58 -4.12 -6.19 3.31
C LEU A 58 -3.22 -4.95 3.15
N VAL A 59 -2.24 -5.01 2.26
CA VAL A 59 -1.28 -3.92 2.00
C VAL A 59 -2.01 -2.64 1.59
N GLY A 60 -2.93 -2.73 0.63
CA GLY A 60 -3.71 -1.58 0.17
C GLY A 60 -4.54 -0.93 1.29
N ARG A 61 -5.10 -1.74 2.19
CA ARG A 61 -5.83 -1.22 3.36
C ARG A 61 -4.90 -0.56 4.38
N MET A 62 -3.74 -1.14 4.65
CA MET A 62 -2.75 -0.55 5.56
C MET A 62 -2.25 0.81 5.07
N ILE A 63 -1.95 0.94 3.78
CA ILE A 63 -1.57 2.21 3.16
C ILE A 63 -2.68 3.26 3.33
N ARG A 64 -3.94 2.87 3.07
CA ARG A 64 -5.08 3.78 3.22
C ARG A 64 -5.24 4.27 4.65
N GLU A 65 -5.15 3.38 5.63
CA GLU A 65 -5.23 3.75 7.05
C GLU A 65 -4.06 4.64 7.46
N TRP A 66 -2.86 4.35 6.97
CA TRP A 66 -1.66 5.15 7.26
C TRP A 66 -1.71 6.56 6.65
N LEU A 67 -2.18 6.70 5.40
CA LEU A 67 -2.38 8.01 4.76
C LEU A 67 -3.45 8.85 5.46
N GLY A 68 -4.42 8.18 6.10
CA GLY A 68 -5.49 8.84 6.84
C GLY A 68 -6.59 9.43 5.96
N PRO A 69 -7.53 10.18 6.58
CA PRO A 69 -8.76 10.65 5.93
C PRO A 69 -8.53 11.73 4.87
N ASN A 70 -7.37 12.39 4.89
CA ASN A 70 -7.05 13.49 3.98
C ASN A 70 -6.72 13.01 2.56
N PHE A 71 -6.66 11.69 2.32
CA PHE A 71 -6.40 11.11 1.02
C PHE A 71 -7.62 10.31 0.55
N ARG A 72 -8.19 10.72 -0.59
CA ARG A 72 -9.29 10.00 -1.23
C ARG A 72 -8.77 9.09 -2.33
N LEU A 73 -9.34 7.89 -2.41
CA LEU A 73 -9.08 6.93 -3.49
C LEU A 73 -9.64 7.50 -4.80
N MET A 74 -8.78 7.67 -5.80
CA MET A 74 -9.17 8.14 -7.13
C MET A 74 -9.36 7.01 -8.14
N GLY A 75 -8.71 5.88 -7.90
CA GLY A 75 -8.72 4.75 -8.81
C GLY A 75 -7.56 3.81 -8.56
N ARG A 76 -7.19 3.06 -9.60
CA ARG A 76 -6.06 2.13 -9.55
C ARG A 76 -5.20 2.30 -10.80
N LYS A 77 -3.89 2.16 -10.64
CA LYS A 77 -2.93 2.12 -11.76
C LYS A 77 -2.26 0.76 -11.79
N LYS A 78 -2.10 0.24 -13.01
CA LYS A 78 -1.30 -0.96 -13.26
C LYS A 78 0.12 -0.56 -13.57
N TRP A 79 1.10 -1.33 -13.11
CA TRP A 79 2.50 -1.20 -13.51
C TRP A 79 3.13 -2.57 -13.71
N PRO A 80 4.13 -2.67 -14.61
CA PRO A 80 4.86 -3.91 -14.82
C PRO A 80 5.79 -4.21 -13.64
N ARG A 81 5.97 -5.50 -13.34
CA ARG A 81 6.97 -6.07 -12.43
C ARG A 81 7.70 -7.21 -13.14
N GLU A 82 8.80 -7.68 -12.54
CA GLU A 82 9.54 -8.84 -13.05
C GLU A 82 8.66 -10.07 -13.26
N ARG A 83 7.65 -10.27 -12.39
CA ARG A 83 6.70 -11.40 -12.46
C ARG A 83 5.27 -10.96 -12.77
N GLY A 84 5.09 -10.11 -13.78
CA GLY A 84 3.78 -9.79 -14.34
C GLY A 84 3.34 -8.34 -14.13
N THR A 85 2.04 -8.12 -13.91
CA THR A 85 1.48 -6.77 -13.75
C THR A 85 0.85 -6.63 -12.38
N GLU A 86 1.18 -5.57 -11.65
CA GLU A 86 0.56 -5.27 -10.37
C GLU A 86 -0.37 -4.07 -10.47
N SER A 87 -1.40 -4.04 -9.63
CA SER A 87 -2.37 -2.95 -9.57
C SER A 87 -2.47 -2.39 -8.17
N GLY A 88 -2.19 -1.11 -8.01
CA GLY A 88 -2.27 -0.40 -6.74
C GLY A 88 -3.20 0.79 -6.80
N ALA A 89 -3.72 1.15 -5.63
CA ALA A 89 -4.58 2.32 -5.46
C ALA A 89 -3.79 3.62 -5.71
N ILE A 90 -4.44 4.59 -6.35
CA ILE A 90 -3.98 5.96 -6.44
C ILE A 90 -4.84 6.82 -5.52
N TYR A 91 -4.19 7.75 -4.84
CA TYR A 91 -4.85 8.69 -3.95
C TYR A 91 -4.71 10.12 -4.44
N ARG A 92 -5.60 10.99 -3.96
CA ARG A 92 -5.46 12.44 -4.08
C ARG A 92 -5.70 13.05 -2.71
N GLN A 93 -4.84 13.98 -2.33
CA GLN A 93 -5.05 14.76 -1.13
C GLN A 93 -6.27 15.67 -1.34
N VAL A 94 -7.27 15.55 -0.46
CA VAL A 94 -8.38 16.49 -0.39
C VAL A 94 -7.97 17.63 0.54
N ALA A 95 -8.23 18.86 0.07
CA ALA A 95 -7.99 20.09 0.81
C ALA A 95 -8.95 20.21 2.00
#